data_AF-A0A6J7EXG2-F1
#
_entry.id   AF-A0A6J7EXG2-F1
#
_cell.length_a   1.000
_cell.length_b   1.000
_cell.length_c   1.000
_cell.angle_alpha   90.00
_cell.angle_beta   90.00
_cell.angle_gamma   90.00
#
_symmetry.space_group_name_H-M   'P 1'
#
loop_
_entity.id
_entity.type
_entity.pdbx_description
1 polymer ?
#
loop_
_entity_poly.entity_id
_entity_poly.type
_entity_poly.pdbx_seq_one_letter_code
_entity_poly.pdbx_strand_id
1 'polypeptide(L)'
;MITSLTQAIQRLPMVNQEGGAMPGKGLTVLETITYFVVAPILAFAVISAISWFASAPKKEKRDVVNRIDDEDDNSFLTMIA
;
A
#
# COMPACT_ATOMS: atom_id res chain seq x y z
N MET A 1 26.70 -33.65 5.19
CA MET A 1 27.22 -33.07 3.94
C MET A 1 26.66 -31.65 3.86
N ILE A 2 27.50 -30.61 3.87
CA ILE A 2 27.04 -29.22 3.81
C ILE A 2 27.06 -28.82 2.34
N THR A 3 25.89 -28.72 1.72
CA THR A 3 25.75 -28.26 0.33
C THR A 3 26.02 -26.76 0.29
N SER A 4 26.95 -26.32 -0.55
CA SER A 4 27.19 -24.88 -0.70
C SER A 4 26.03 -24.21 -1.43
N LEU A 5 25.79 -22.93 -1.14
CA LEU A 5 24.72 -22.16 -1.78
C LEU A 5 24.84 -22.20 -3.31
N THR A 6 26.07 -22.17 -3.83
CA THR A 6 26.38 -22.34 -5.25
C THR A 6 25.93 -23.69 -5.81
N GLN A 7 26.16 -24.78 -5.08
CA GLN A 7 25.74 -26.12 -5.48
C GLN A 7 24.22 -26.29 -5.41
N ALA A 8 23.57 -25.66 -4.42
CA ALA A 8 22.11 -25.65 -4.33
C ALA A 8 21.49 -24.91 -5.52
N ILE A 9 22.03 -23.73 -5.87
CA ILE A 9 21.59 -22.93 -7.03
C ILE A 9 21.75 -23.71 -8.34
N GLN A 10 22.86 -24.43 -8.52
CA GLN A 10 23.09 -25.28 -9.70
C GLN A 10 22.14 -26.49 -9.78
N ARG A 11 21.55 -26.91 -8.66
CA ARG A 11 20.60 -28.03 -8.61
C ARG A 11 19.13 -27.59 -8.64
N LEU A 12 18.82 -26.31 -8.48
CA LEU A 12 17.47 -25.77 -8.65
C LEU A 12 16.75 -26.19 -9.95
N PRO A 13 17.38 -26.21 -11.15
CA PRO A 13 16.68 -26.65 -12.35
C PRO A 13 16.29 -28.15 -12.33
N MET A 14 16.86 -28.94 -11.40
CA MET A 14 16.61 -30.37 -11.26
C MET A 14 15.81 -30.72 -9.99
N VAL A 15 15.41 -29.75 -9.17
CA VAL A 15 14.61 -30.02 -7.97
C VAL A 15 13.16 -30.24 -8.39
N ASN A 16 12.76 -31.51 -8.36
CA ASN A 16 11.41 -32.03 -8.47
C ASN A 16 10.67 -31.74 -9.79
N GLN A 17 11.33 -32.00 -10.91
CA GLN A 17 10.66 -32.08 -12.20
C GLN A 17 10.27 -33.54 -12.47
N GLU A 18 8.98 -33.80 -12.61
CA GLU A 18 8.48 -35.13 -12.98
C GLU A 18 9.02 -35.56 -14.37
N GLY A 19 9.11 -36.88 -14.59
CA GLY A 19 9.63 -37.41 -15.85
C GLY A 19 8.81 -36.89 -17.04
N GLY A 20 9.46 -36.13 -17.93
CA GLY A 20 8.81 -35.49 -19.10
C GLY A 20 8.62 -33.97 -18.97
N ALA A 21 9.00 -33.37 -17.85
CA ALA A 21 8.97 -31.92 -17.71
C ALA A 21 9.91 -31.25 -18.74
N MET A 22 9.36 -30.30 -19.49
CA MET A 22 10.12 -29.40 -20.36
C MET A 22 10.00 -27.99 -19.78
N PRO A 23 10.80 -27.65 -18.75
CA PRO A 23 10.73 -26.33 -18.16
C PRO A 23 11.21 -25.31 -19.19
N GLY A 24 10.43 -24.25 -19.37
CA GLY A 24 10.84 -23.11 -20.19
C GLY A 24 12.11 -22.45 -19.65
N LYS A 25 12.70 -21.57 -20.45
CA LYS A 25 13.87 -20.79 -20.02
C LYS A 25 13.54 -20.05 -18.71
N GLY A 26 14.38 -20.25 -17.70
CA GLY A 26 14.22 -19.56 -16.42
C GLY A 26 14.27 -18.05 -16.57
N LEU A 27 13.52 -17.35 -15.72
CA LEU A 27 13.55 -15.89 -15.67
C LEU A 27 14.93 -15.40 -15.20
N THR A 28 15.34 -14.25 -15.73
CA THR A 28 16.49 -13.51 -15.22
C THR A 28 16.21 -13.01 -13.80
N VAL A 29 17.28 -12.69 -13.04
CA VAL A 29 17.15 -12.16 -11.67
C VAL A 29 16.26 -10.91 -11.62
N LEU A 30 16.39 -10.03 -12.62
CA LEU A 30 15.60 -8.80 -12.69
C LEU A 30 14.12 -9.12 -12.92
N GLU A 31 13.80 -10.04 -13.82
CA GLU A 31 12.42 -10.47 -14.07
C GLU A 31 11.82 -11.14 -12.84
N THR A 32 12.56 -12.01 -12.16
CA THR A 32 12.08 -12.67 -10.94
C THR A 32 11.75 -11.65 -9.84
N ILE A 33 12.65 -10.69 -9.57
CA ILE A 33 12.39 -9.63 -8.58
C ILE A 33 11.19 -8.78 -9.01
N THR A 34 11.12 -8.43 -10.29
CA THR A 34 10.04 -7.59 -10.82
C THR A 34 8.69 -8.28 -10.68
N TYR A 35 8.56 -9.53 -11.12
CA TYR A 35 7.28 -10.23 -11.13
C TYR A 35 6.84 -10.73 -9.75
N PHE A 36 7.77 -11.16 -8.91
CA PHE A 36 7.41 -11.82 -7.64
C PHE A 36 7.57 -10.92 -6.41
N VAL A 37 8.17 -9.74 -6.54
CA VAL A 37 8.34 -8.80 -5.42
C VAL A 37 7.75 -7.43 -5.76
N VAL A 38 8.24 -6.80 -6.83
CA VAL A 38 7.85 -5.43 -7.17
C VAL A 38 6.38 -5.36 -7.61
N ALA A 39 5.96 -6.22 -8.54
CA ALA A 39 4.60 -6.19 -9.05
C ALA A 39 3.54 -6.45 -7.97
N PRO A 40 3.69 -7.44 -7.06
CA PRO A 40 2.76 -7.63 -5.94
C PRO A 40 2.71 -6.43 -4.98
N ILE A 41 3.87 -5.86 -4.61
CA ILE A 41 3.93 -4.69 -3.73
C ILE A 41 3.24 -3.49 -4.38
N LEU A 42 3.48 -3.27 -5.67
CA LEU A 42 2.93 -2.15 -6.41
C LEU A 42 1.41 -2.29 -6.56
N ALA A 43 0.92 -3.50 -6.86
CA ALA A 43 -0.51 -3.79 -6.89
C ALA A 43 -1.18 -3.50 -5.53
N PHE A 44 -0.56 -3.95 -4.43
CA PHE A 44 -1.04 -3.67 -3.09
C PHE A 44 -1.06 -2.16 -2.79
N ALA A 45 0.04 -1.45 -3.07
CA ALA A 45 0.15 -0.02 -2.84
C ALA A 45 -0.91 0.79 -3.59
N VAL A 46 -1.19 0.44 -4.85
CA VAL A 46 -2.24 1.08 -5.66
C VAL A 46 -3.62 0.86 -5.03
N ILE A 47 -3.94 -0.38 -4.64
CA ILE A 47 -5.22 -0.69 -3.99
C ILE A 47 -5.35 0.07 -2.66
N SER A 48 -4.30 0.09 -1.84
CA SER A 48 -4.28 0.82 -0.57
C SER A 48 -4.49 2.32 -0.78
N ALA A 49 -3.85 2.92 -1.79
CA ALA A 49 -4.03 4.33 -2.10
C ALA A 49 -5.48 4.63 -2.51
N ILE A 50 -6.06 3.82 -3.41
CA ILE A 50 -7.46 3.97 -3.83
C ILE A 50 -8.40 3.84 -2.63
N SER A 51 -8.18 2.82 -1.79
CA SER A 51 -9.00 2.60 -0.59
C SER A 51 -8.87 3.77 0.39
N TRP A 52 -7.67 4.32 0.58
CA TRP A 52 -7.47 5.49 1.43
C TRP A 52 -8.24 6.70 0.90
N PHE A 53 -8.13 7.01 -0.39
CA PHE A 53 -8.87 8.14 -0.97
C PHE A 53 -10.40 7.95 -0.91
N ALA A 54 -10.87 6.71 -1.05
CA ALA A 54 -12.30 6.39 -0.96
C ALA A 54 -12.83 6.47 0.48
N SER A 55 -12.03 6.10 1.48
CA SER A 55 -12.43 6.03 2.89
C SER A 55 -11.93 7.20 3.74
N ALA A 56 -11.12 8.11 3.20
CA ALA A 56 -10.53 9.20 3.96
C ALA A 56 -11.64 10.04 4.63
N PRO A 57 -11.55 10.26 5.96
CA PRO A 57 -12.52 11.07 6.67
C PRO A 57 -12.49 12.47 6.08
N LYS A 58 -13.66 12.94 5.61
CA LYS A 58 -13.81 14.33 5.18
C LYS A 58 -13.55 15.19 6.42
N LYS A 59 -12.68 16.19 6.28
CA LYS A 59 -12.43 17.19 7.33
C LYS A 59 -13.77 17.68 7.86
N GLU A 60 -13.91 17.76 9.18
CA GLU A 60 -15.11 18.33 9.80
C GLU A 60 -15.41 19.66 9.12
N LYS A 61 -16.55 19.71 8.44
CA LYS A 61 -17.09 20.98 8.00
C LYS A 61 -17.37 21.72 9.29
N ARG A 62 -16.79 22.92 9.45
CA ARG A 62 -17.21 23.85 10.51
C ARG A 62 -18.73 23.84 10.51
N ASP A 63 -19.30 23.42 11.63
CA ASP A 63 -20.75 23.38 11.80
C ASP A 63 -21.24 24.82 11.82
N VAL A 64 -21.52 25.36 10.63
CA VAL A 64 -22.04 26.72 10.45
C VAL A 64 -23.50 26.80 10.88
N VAL A 65 -24.13 25.65 11.20
CA VAL A 65 -25.55 25.60 11.60
C VAL A 65 -25.70 25.69 13.12
N ASN A 66 -24.73 25.22 13.92
CA ASN A 66 -24.78 25.32 15.39
C ASN A 66 -23.95 26.47 15.99
N ARG A 67 -23.41 27.38 15.18
CA ARG A 67 -22.75 28.59 15.70
C ARG A 67 -23.80 29.69 15.85
N ILE A 68 -24.40 29.77 17.04
CA ILE A 68 -24.97 31.04 17.51
C ILE A 68 -23.75 31.87 17.88
N ASP A 69 -23.41 32.86 17.05
CA ASP A 69 -22.32 33.78 17.35
C ASP A 69 -22.75 34.65 18.54
N ASP A 70 -22.38 34.23 19.76
CA ASP A 70 -22.57 34.97 21.03
C ASP A 70 -21.74 36.28 21.09
N GLU A 71 -21.18 36.74 19.96
CA GLU A 71 -20.32 37.93 19.87
C GLU A 71 -21.10 39.24 19.70
N ASP A 72 -22.39 39.20 19.29
CA ASP A 72 -23.20 40.42 19.11
C ASP A 72 -23.88 40.92 20.41
N ASP A 73 -24.08 40.07 21.43
CA ASP A 73 -24.73 40.48 22.68
C ASP A 73 -23.81 41.29 23.62
N ASN A 74 -22.49 41.10 23.52
CA ASN A 74 -21.50 41.76 24.38
C ASN A 74 -21.20 43.21 23.94
N SER A 75 -21.39 43.50 22.65
CA SER A 75 -21.23 44.84 22.08
C SER A 75 -22.36 45.77 22.56
N PHE A 76 -23.59 45.25 22.65
CA PHE A 76 -24.75 46.00 23.13
C PHE A 76 -24.63 46.32 24.64
N LEU A 77 -24.18 45.36 25.46
CA LEU A 77 -23.97 45.58 26.89
C LEU A 77 -22.83 46.56 27.19
N THR A 78 -21.78 46.59 26.37
CA THR A 78 -20.65 47.51 26.53
C THR A 78 -21.00 48.94 26.10
N MET A 79 -21.98 49.12 25.20
CA MET A 79 -22.42 50.44 24.74
C MET A 79 -23.35 51.17 25.74
N ILE A 80 -24.02 50.42 26.63
CA ILE A 80 -24.99 50.98 27.59
C ILE A 80 -24.37 51.17 29.00
N ALA A 81 -23.18 50.60 29.25
CA ALA A 81 -22.46 50.70 30.52
C ALA A 81 -21.60 51.97 30.67
#